data_AF-A0A962SZY8-F1
#
_entry.id   AF-A0A962SZY8-F1
#
_cell.length_a   1.000
_cell.length_b   1.000
_cell.length_c   1.000
_cell.angle_alpha   90.00
_cell.angle_beta   90.00
_cell.angle_gamma   90.00
#
_symmetry.space_group_name_H-M   'P 1'
#
loop_
_entity.id
_entity.type
_entity.pdbx_description
1 polymer ?
#
loop_
_entity_poly.entity_id
_entity_poly.type
_entity_poly.pdbx_seq_one_letter_code
_entity_poly.pdbx_strand_id
1 'polypeptide(L)'
;ARSLALEYRLPQTHTVDRIMALSQRNLFKPSFGGELIEVFTYLSTLRAEAGLRKIKQGIPQDNYLNPKDLNKLQREVLRDSFKIVNEFKKFITYHFKLGMIS
;
A
#
# COMPACT_ATOMS: atom_id res chain seq x y z
N ALA A 1 1.48 -8.21 -1.64
CA ALA A 1 1.21 -8.30 -3.10
C ALA A 1 2.34 -9.00 -3.84
N ARG A 2 3.59 -8.51 -3.76
CA ARG A 2 4.73 -9.16 -4.43
C ARG A 2 4.96 -10.62 -3.99
N SER A 3 4.92 -10.93 -2.70
CA SER A 3 5.10 -12.31 -2.21
C SER A 3 4.05 -13.28 -2.77
N LEU A 4 2.78 -12.88 -2.75
CA LEU A 4 1.69 -13.65 -3.39
C LEU A 4 1.90 -13.76 -4.90
N ALA A 5 2.25 -12.67 -5.58
CA ALA A 5 2.51 -12.71 -7.01
C ALA A 5 3.63 -13.71 -7.36
N LEU A 6 4.66 -13.81 -6.53
CA LEU A 6 5.73 -14.79 -6.68
C LEU A 6 5.22 -16.23 -6.47
N GLU A 7 4.50 -16.49 -5.37
CA GLU A 7 3.92 -17.81 -5.06
C GLU A 7 3.02 -18.31 -6.20
N TYR A 8 2.18 -17.43 -6.75
CA TYR A 8 1.23 -17.73 -7.82
C TYR A 8 1.82 -17.58 -9.23
N ARG A 9 3.14 -17.37 -9.35
CA ARG A 9 3.90 -17.25 -10.61
C ARG A 9 3.30 -16.21 -11.58
N LEU A 10 2.92 -15.06 -11.03
CA LEU A 10 2.35 -13.94 -11.77
C LEU A 10 3.45 -13.14 -12.48
N PRO A 11 3.32 -12.86 -13.80
CA PRO A 11 4.30 -12.08 -14.55
C PRO A 11 4.26 -10.58 -14.24
N GLN A 12 3.21 -10.08 -13.59
CA GLN A 12 3.01 -8.66 -13.33
C GLN A 12 4.13 -8.09 -12.45
N THR A 13 4.71 -6.97 -12.90
CA THR A 13 5.85 -6.30 -12.25
C THR A 13 5.42 -5.10 -11.42
N HIS A 14 4.34 -4.40 -11.81
CA HIS A 14 3.77 -3.28 -11.06
C HIS A 14 2.84 -3.74 -9.93
N THR A 15 2.76 -2.94 -8.86
CA THR A 15 1.98 -3.29 -7.67
C THR A 15 0.49 -3.35 -7.96
N VAL A 16 -0.05 -2.39 -8.72
CA VAL A 16 -1.48 -2.33 -9.10
C VAL A 16 -1.86 -3.57 -9.92
N ASP A 17 -1.09 -3.87 -10.97
CA ASP A 17 -1.33 -5.05 -11.82
C ASP A 17 -1.29 -6.36 -11.03
N ARG A 18 -0.37 -6.48 -10.06
CA ARG A 18 -0.33 -7.64 -9.16
C ARG A 18 -1.61 -7.74 -8.33
N ILE A 19 -2.08 -6.64 -7.74
CA ILE A 19 -3.32 -6.65 -6.93
C ILE A 19 -4.51 -7.07 -7.79
N MET A 20 -4.64 -6.52 -9.00
CA MET A 20 -5.69 -6.89 -9.94
C MET A 20 -5.64 -8.38 -10.31
N ALA A 21 -4.47 -8.89 -10.70
CA ALA A 21 -4.30 -10.28 -11.09
C ALA A 21 -4.56 -11.26 -9.92
N LEU A 22 -4.16 -10.91 -8.70
CA LEU A 22 -4.45 -11.69 -7.50
C LEU A 22 -5.95 -11.69 -7.18
N SER A 23 -6.62 -10.55 -7.37
CA SER A 23 -8.07 -10.44 -7.18
C SER A 23 -8.86 -11.27 -8.21
N GLN A 24 -8.44 -11.27 -9.48
CA GLN A 24 -9.04 -12.10 -10.54
C GLN A 24 -8.91 -13.61 -10.26
N ARG A 25 -7.91 -14.01 -9.48
CA ARG A 25 -7.74 -15.39 -9.00
C ARG A 25 -8.51 -15.70 -7.71
N ASN A 26 -9.36 -14.79 -7.24
CA ASN A 26 -10.18 -14.94 -6.03
C ASN A 26 -9.38 -15.14 -4.73
N LEU A 27 -8.12 -14.69 -4.66
CA LEU A 27 -7.36 -14.75 -3.40
C LEU A 27 -7.92 -13.80 -2.33
N PHE A 28 -8.59 -12.74 -2.76
CA PHE A 28 -9.36 -11.82 -1.93
C PHE A 28 -10.46 -11.18 -2.78
N LYS A 29 -11.47 -10.63 -2.11
CA LYS A 29 -12.64 -10.04 -2.78
C LYS A 29 -12.22 -8.91 -3.73
N PRO A 30 -12.88 -8.76 -4.90
CA PRO A 30 -12.63 -7.64 -5.81
C PRO A 30 -12.74 -6.25 -5.18
N SER A 31 -13.69 -6.08 -4.25
CA SER A 31 -13.84 -4.83 -3.49
C SER A 31 -12.57 -4.49 -2.70
N PHE A 32 -12.02 -5.47 -1.99
CA PHE A 32 -10.79 -5.30 -1.22
C PHE A 32 -9.57 -5.04 -2.11
N GLY A 33 -9.52 -5.67 -3.29
CA GLY A 33 -8.51 -5.37 -4.31
C GLY A 33 -8.58 -3.91 -4.78
N GLY A 34 -9.78 -3.39 -5.01
CA GLY A 34 -10.02 -1.98 -5.35
C GLY A 34 -9.55 -1.03 -4.25
N GLU A 35 -9.96 -1.28 -3.01
CA GLU A 35 -9.54 -0.49 -1.84
C GLU A 35 -8.01 -0.47 -1.68
N LEU A 36 -7.34 -1.60 -1.91
CA LEU A 36 -5.87 -1.66 -1.86
C LEU A 36 -5.20 -0.83 -2.94
N ILE A 37 -5.76 -0.80 -4.15
CA ILE A 37 -5.25 0.01 -5.27
C ILE A 37 -5.43 1.51 -4.96
N GLU A 38 -6.60 1.89 -4.45
CA GLU A 38 -6.90 3.27 -4.06
C GLU A 38 -5.94 3.74 -2.97
N VAL A 39 -5.77 2.96 -1.89
CA VAL A 39 -4.84 3.25 -0.80
C VAL A 39 -3.39 3.33 -1.30
N PHE A 40 -2.96 2.40 -2.14
CA PHE A 40 -1.61 2.44 -2.72
C PHE A 40 -1.37 3.71 -3.54
N THR A 41 -2.37 4.12 -4.32
CA THR A 41 -2.32 5.32 -5.15
C THR A 41 -2.23 6.56 -4.26
N TYR A 42 -3.11 6.66 -3.25
CA TYR A 42 -3.13 7.77 -2.30
C TYR A 42 -1.78 7.94 -1.58
N LEU A 43 -1.24 6.86 -1.01
CA LEU A 43 0.05 6.89 -0.31
C LEU A 43 1.21 7.24 -1.25
N SER A 44 1.14 6.79 -2.51
CA SER A 44 2.14 7.12 -3.52
C SER A 44 2.12 8.60 -3.89
N THR A 45 0.93 9.19 -4.01
CA THR A 45 0.74 10.64 -4.23
C THR A 45 1.29 11.45 -3.07
N LEU A 46 0.94 11.11 -1.82
CA LEU A 46 1.49 11.78 -0.64
C LEU A 46 3.01 11.76 -0.59
N ARG A 47 3.61 10.60 -0.89
CA ARG A 47 5.07 10.44 -0.94
C ARG A 47 5.70 11.30 -2.05
N ALA A 48 5.10 11.33 -3.24
CA ALA A 48 5.58 12.15 -4.35
C ALA A 48 5.52 13.64 -4.01
N GLU A 49 4.39 14.12 -3.48
CA GLU A 49 4.24 15.52 -3.05
C GLU A 49 5.26 15.91 -1.97
N ALA A 50 5.49 15.04 -0.98
CA ALA A 50 6.49 15.26 0.05
C ALA A 50 7.90 15.36 -0.54
N GLY A 51 8.25 14.47 -1.47
CA GLY A 51 9.54 14.48 -2.16
C GLY A 51 9.74 15.74 -3.01
N LEU A 52 8.68 16.22 -3.68
CA LEU A 52 8.73 17.46 -4.46
C LEU A 52 8.92 18.69 -3.57
N ARG A 53 8.29 18.73 -2.38
CA ARG A 53 8.52 19.82 -1.41
C ARG A 53 9.98 19.85 -0.92
N LYS A 54 10.57 18.69 -0.63
CA LYS A 54 11.98 18.59 -0.19
C LYS A 54 12.96 19.02 -1.28
N ILE A 55 12.73 18.60 -2.53
CA ILE A 55 13.51 19.07 -3.69
C ILE A 55 13.48 20.60 -3.77
N LYS A 56 12.30 21.21 -3.67
CA LYS A 56 12.15 22.68 -3.72
C LYS A 56 12.87 23.41 -2.58
N GLN A 57 13.09 22.73 -1.45
CA GLN A 57 13.79 23.27 -0.28
C GLN A 57 15.29 22.95 -0.27
N GLY A 58 15.81 22.23 -1.27
CA GLY A 58 17.20 21.78 -1.29
C GLY A 58 17.52 20.70 -0.23
N ILE A 59 16.49 20.06 0.33
CA ILE A 59 16.63 19.01 1.35
C ILE A 59 16.68 17.64 0.66
N PRO A 60 17.54 16.70 1.11
CA PRO A 60 17.54 15.33 0.60
C PRO A 60 16.15 14.68 0.68
N GLN A 61 15.80 13.92 -0.36
CA GLN A 61 14.56 13.16 -0.35
C GLN A 61 14.63 12.00 0.63
N ASP A 62 13.53 11.75 1.31
CA ASP A 62 13.30 10.58 2.14
C ASP A 62 11.80 10.21 2.09
N ASN A 63 11.38 9.21 2.85
CA ASN A 63 9.96 8.78 2.94
C ASN A 63 9.23 9.31 4.19
N TYR A 64 9.84 10.22 4.96
CA TYR A 64 9.25 10.84 6.13
C TYR A 64 8.29 11.97 5.72
N LEU A 65 7.07 11.84 6.23
CA LEU A 65 6.02 12.86 6.18
C LEU A 65 5.51 13.08 7.60
N ASN A 66 5.48 14.34 8.03
CA ASN A 66 4.88 14.70 9.31
C ASN A 66 3.36 14.83 9.13
N PRO A 67 2.52 14.04 9.83
CA PRO A 67 1.07 14.13 9.71
C PRO A 67 0.49 15.50 10.10
N LYS A 68 1.22 16.31 10.86
CA LYS A 68 0.80 17.68 11.20
C LYS A 68 0.75 18.60 9.97
N ASP A 69 1.53 18.30 8.94
CA ASP A 69 1.58 19.07 7.69
C ASP A 69 0.42 18.74 6.75
N LEU A 70 -0.35 17.69 7.06
CA LEU A 70 -1.56 17.31 6.33
C LEU A 70 -2.77 18.08 6.86
N ASN A 71 -3.69 18.44 5.97
CA ASN A 71 -4.97 18.97 6.39
C ASN A 71 -5.83 17.89 7.07
N LYS A 72 -6.93 18.29 7.71
CA LYS A 72 -7.81 17.38 8.46
C LYS A 72 -8.30 16.21 7.61
N LEU A 73 -8.77 16.47 6.39
CA LEU A 73 -9.28 15.46 5.47
C LEU A 73 -8.18 14.47 5.07
N GLN A 74 -7.01 14.96 4.68
CA GLN A 74 -5.87 14.11 4.35
C GLN A 74 -5.46 13.21 5.52
N ARG A 75 -5.46 13.73 6.76
CA ARG A 75 -5.19 12.90 7.94
C ARG A 75 -6.24 11.81 8.14
N GLU A 76 -7.52 12.11 7.91
CA GLU A 76 -8.60 11.13 8.01
C GLU A 76 -8.45 10.02 6.96
N VAL A 77 -8.21 10.39 5.69
CA VAL A 77 -7.97 9.44 4.59
C VAL A 77 -6.71 8.61 4.85
N LEU A 78 -5.63 9.19 5.37
CA LEU A 78 -4.41 8.47 5.74
C LEU A 78 -4.68 7.45 6.86
N ARG A 79 -5.45 7.83 7.88
CA ARG A 79 -5.83 6.92 8.97
C ARG A 79 -6.66 5.75 8.44
N ASP A 80 -7.64 6.01 7.59
CA ASP A 80 -8.51 4.97 7.04
C ASP A 80 -7.74 4.07 6.06
N SER A 81 -6.82 4.64 5.28
CA SER A 81 -5.85 3.90 4.45
C SER A 81 -5.05 2.88 5.27
N PHE A 82 -4.60 3.24 6.48
CA PHE A 82 -3.86 2.30 7.34
C PHE A 82 -4.71 1.13 7.84
N LYS A 83 -6.03 1.26 7.95
CA LYS A 83 -6.91 0.14 8.31
C LYS A 83 -6.87 -0.94 7.23
N ILE A 84 -7.02 -0.55 5.96
CA ILE A 84 -6.95 -1.45 4.80
C ILE A 84 -5.57 -2.11 4.68
N VAL A 85 -4.50 -1.34 4.86
CA VAL A 85 -3.13 -1.89 4.87
C VAL A 85 -2.94 -2.91 5.98
N ASN A 86 -3.47 -2.65 7.18
CA ASN A 86 -3.37 -3.58 8.30
C ASN A 86 -4.18 -4.86 8.08
N GLU A 87 -5.35 -4.77 7.47
CA GLU A 87 -6.12 -5.93 7.04
C GLU A 87 -5.33 -6.78 6.04
N PHE A 88 -4.72 -6.14 5.03
CA PHE A 88 -3.89 -6.86 4.07
C PHE A 88 -2.66 -7.50 4.70
N LYS A 89 -2.00 -6.82 5.65
CA LYS A 89 -0.90 -7.40 6.43
C LYS A 89 -1.37 -8.64 7.21
N LYS A 90 -2.53 -8.59 7.88
CA LYS A 90 -3.10 -9.74 8.59
C LYS A 90 -3.35 -10.92 7.65
N PHE A 91 -3.93 -10.65 6.47
CA PHE A 91 -4.12 -11.66 5.43
C PHE A 91 -2.79 -12.33 5.04
N ILE A 92 -1.75 -11.54 4.76
CA ILE A 92 -0.41 -12.04 4.41
C ILE A 92 0.20 -12.86 5.56
N THR A 93 0.14 -12.36 6.80
CA THR A 93 0.67 -13.05 7.99
C THR A 93 0.00 -14.41 8.18
N TYR A 94 -1.32 -14.49 8.01
CA TYR A 94 -2.07 -15.74 8.09
C TYR A 94 -1.70 -16.69 6.94
N HIS A 95 -1.73 -16.21 5.70
CA HIS A 95 -1.44 -16.98 4.49
C HIS A 95 -0.06 -17.63 4.54
N PHE A 96 0.97 -16.88 4.91
CA PHE A 96 2.35 -17.36 5.00
C PHE A 96 2.74 -17.87 6.39
N LYS A 97 1.80 -17.97 7.34
CA LYS A 97 2.04 -18.51 8.69
C LYS A 97 3.19 -17.80 9.46
N LEU A 98 3.41 -16.51 9.18
CA LEU A 98 4.60 -15.78 9.66
C LEU A 98 4.62 -15.58 11.19
N GLY A 99 3.47 -15.65 11.86
CA GLY A 99 3.36 -15.55 13.32
C GLY A 99 3.66 -16.85 14.07
N MET A 100 3.90 -17.97 13.37
CA MET A 100 4.18 -19.28 13.98
C MET A 100 5.65 -19.67 13.92
N ILE A 101 6.51 -18.79 13.40
CA ILE A 101 7.96 -18.97 13.38
C ILE A 101 8.49 -18.13 14.54
N SER A 102 8.79 -18.79 15.66
CA SER A 102 9.42 -18.23 16.86
C SER A 102 10.76 -18.90 17.08
#